data_AF-A0A9D9M286-F1
#
_entry.id   AF-A0A9D9M286-F1
#
_cell.length_a   1.000
_cell.length_b   1.000
_cell.length_c   1.000
_cell.angle_alpha   90.00
_cell.angle_beta   90.00
_cell.angle_gamma   90.00
#
_symmetry.space_group_name_H-M   'P 1'
#
loop_
_entity.id
_entity.type
_entity.pdbx_description
1 polymer ?
#
loop_
_entity_poly.entity_id
_entity_poly.type
_entity_poly.pdbx_seq_one_letter_code
_entity_poly.pdbx_strand_id
1 'polypeptide(L)'
;MKLLVQEVVENSHDFSRKVIEENIVEGETINDCFKAAYPYERRLRYCNGHYIQFENGNKEIYEKYVEWKQTGVSMSMYYGNGTVD
;
A
#
# COMPACT_ATOMS: atom_id res chain seq x y z
N MET A 1 -16.36 4.03 2.88
CA MET A 1 -15.58 4.32 1.66
C MET A 1 -14.85 3.05 1.23
N LYS A 2 -14.56 2.90 -0.06
CA LYS A 2 -13.80 1.76 -0.59
C LYS A 2 -12.68 2.29 -1.48
N LEU A 3 -11.51 1.65 -1.45
CA LEU A 3 -10.42 1.91 -2.38
C LEU A 3 -9.95 0.60 -3.01
N LEU A 4 -9.72 0.63 -4.32
CA LEU A 4 -9.01 -0.42 -5.04
C LEU A 4 -7.50 -0.26 -4.81
N VAL A 5 -6.86 -1.32 -4.34
CA VAL A 5 -5.42 -1.47 -4.16
C VAL A 5 -4.94 -2.62 -5.02
N GLN A 6 -4.03 -2.35 -5.94
CA GLN A 6 -3.46 -3.32 -6.86
C GLN A 6 -2.01 -3.56 -6.49
N GLU A 7 -1.59 -4.81 -6.45
CA GLU A 7 -0.17 -5.14 -6.47
C GLU A 7 0.31 -5.20 -7.92
N VAL A 8 1.36 -4.45 -8.20
CA VAL A 8 1.98 -4.36 -9.50
C VAL A 8 3.41 -4.87 -9.38
N VAL A 9 3.79 -5.76 -10.29
CA VAL A 9 5.19 -6.13 -10.53
C VAL A 9 5.69 -5.42 -11.78
N GLU A 10 6.83 -4.78 -11.67
CA GLU A 10 7.59 -4.19 -12.78
C GLU A 10 8.83 -5.03 -13.04
N ASN A 11 8.96 -5.52 -14.27
CA ASN A 11 10.12 -6.27 -14.70
C ASN A 11 11.28 -5.30 -14.99
N SER A 12 12.41 -5.49 -14.31
CA SER A 12 13.57 -4.62 -14.41
C SER A 12 14.30 -4.67 -15.76
N HIS A 13 14.03 -5.68 -16.60
CA HIS A 13 14.70 -5.84 -17.89
C HIS A 13 14.01 -5.07 -19.02
N ASP A 14 12.68 -5.03 -19.03
CA ASP A 14 11.87 -4.44 -20.10
C ASP A 14 10.90 -3.35 -19.62
N PHE A 15 10.90 -3.04 -18.32
CA PHE A 15 9.99 -2.10 -17.66
C PHE A 15 8.51 -2.41 -17.86
N SER A 16 8.18 -3.66 -18.25
CA SER A 16 6.81 -4.10 -18.37
C SER A 16 6.17 -4.19 -16.98
N ARG A 17 4.91 -3.79 -16.90
CA ARG A 17 4.12 -3.78 -15.66
C ARG A 17 3.01 -4.79 -15.77
N LYS A 18 2.80 -5.54 -14.69
CA LYS A 18 1.73 -6.51 -14.59
C LYS A 18 1.04 -6.37 -13.23
N VAL A 19 -0.27 -6.22 -13.25
CA VAL A 19 -1.10 -6.37 -12.06
C VAL A 19 -1.17 -7.85 -11.71
N ILE A 20 -0.78 -8.21 -10.49
CA ILE A 20 -0.74 -9.60 -10.03
C ILE A 20 -1.77 -9.89 -8.94
N GLU A 21 -2.24 -8.87 -8.24
CA GLU A 21 -3.28 -9.00 -7.22
C GLU A 21 -4.12 -7.71 -7.17
N GLU A 22 -5.41 -7.85 -6.90
CA GLU A 22 -6.33 -6.74 -6.71
C GLU A 22 -7.12 -6.96 -5.41
N ASN A 23 -7.15 -5.94 -4.57
CA ASN A 23 -7.81 -5.96 -3.28
C ASN A 23 -8.66 -4.70 -3.10
N ILE A 24 -9.86 -4.86 -2.54
CA ILE A 24 -10.69 -3.71 -2.14
C ILE A 24 -10.51 -3.53 -0.63
N VAL A 25 -10.03 -2.36 -0.23
CA VAL A 25 -9.94 -1.98 1.19
C VAL A 25 -11.09 -1.06 1.55
N GLU A 26 -11.66 -1.27 2.74
CA GLU A 26 -12.84 -0.54 3.21
C GLU A 26 -12.53 0.19 4.52
N GLY A 27 -13.16 1.35 4.70
CA GLY A 27 -12.99 2.18 5.90
C GLY A 27 -13.99 3.33 5.93
N GLU A 28 -14.21 3.92 7.11
CA GLU A 28 -15.11 5.08 7.26
C GLU A 28 -14.49 6.34 6.65
N THR A 29 -13.17 6.51 6.80
CA THR A 29 -12.40 7.62 6.24
C THR A 29 -11.33 7.15 5.26
N ILE A 30 -10.73 8.09 4.51
CA ILE A 30 -9.58 7.80 3.64
C ILE A 30 -8.35 7.32 4.41
N ASN A 31 -8.14 7.86 5.61
CA ASN A 31 -7.05 7.41 6.48
C ASN A 31 -7.27 5.96 6.93
N ASP A 32 -8.52 5.53 7.15
CA ASP A 32 -8.80 4.15 7.53
C ASP A 32 -8.59 3.19 6.35
N CYS A 33 -8.94 3.60 5.13
CA CYS A 33 -8.56 2.85 3.93
C CYS A 33 -7.04 2.77 3.76
N PHE A 34 -6.30 3.85 4.05
CA PHE A 34 -4.84 3.82 4.01
C PHE A 34 -4.22 2.92 5.07
N LYS A 35 -4.75 2.92 6.30
CA LYS A 35 -4.35 1.96 7.35
C LYS A 35 -4.60 0.52 6.89
N ALA A 36 -5.72 0.26 6.23
CA ALA A 36 -6.05 -1.07 5.70
C ALA A 36 -5.19 -1.45 4.48
N ALA A 37 -4.73 -0.49 3.67
CA ALA A 37 -3.83 -0.71 2.54
C ALA A 37 -2.36 -0.94 2.96
N TYR A 38 -1.94 -0.35 4.07
CA TYR A 38 -0.55 -0.35 4.53
C TYR A 38 0.09 -1.75 4.70
N PRO A 39 -0.61 -2.78 5.22
CA PRO A 39 -0.07 -4.13 5.29
C PRO A 39 0.32 -4.72 3.92
N TYR A 40 -0.40 -4.38 2.85
CA TYR A 40 -0.12 -4.84 1.50
C TYR A 40 1.20 -4.24 0.99
N GLU A 41 1.41 -2.93 1.14
CA GLU A 41 2.70 -2.31 0.80
C GLU A 41 3.84 -2.90 1.63
N ARG A 42 3.63 -3.05 2.94
CA ARG A 42 4.66 -3.54 3.86
C ARG A 42 5.13 -4.95 3.50
N ARG A 43 4.24 -5.82 3.01
CA ARG A 43 4.58 -7.17 2.51
C ARG A 43 5.61 -7.11 1.37
N LEU A 44 5.59 -6.06 0.55
CA LEU A 44 6.40 -5.91 -0.65
C LEU A 44 7.75 -5.24 -0.41
N ARG A 45 8.04 -4.80 0.82
CA ARG A 45 9.26 -4.06 1.18
C ARG A 45 10.57 -4.72 0.71
N TYR A 46 10.59 -6.05 0.64
CA TYR A 46 11.76 -6.84 0.24
C TYR A 46 11.59 -7.52 -1.13
N CYS A 47 10.49 -7.24 -1.83
CA CYS A 47 10.17 -7.78 -3.15
C CYS A 47 10.55 -6.76 -4.23
N ASN A 48 11.74 -6.90 -4.81
CA ASN A 48 12.22 -5.99 -5.86
C ASN A 48 11.26 -5.94 -7.04
N GLY A 49 10.90 -4.73 -7.47
CA GLY A 49 9.96 -4.51 -8.58
C GLY A 49 8.49 -4.66 -8.20
N HIS A 50 8.15 -5.00 -6.95
CA HIS A 50 6.77 -5.04 -6.49
C HIS A 50 6.40 -3.73 -5.78
N TYR A 51 5.22 -3.20 -6.09
CA TYR A 51 4.66 -2.04 -5.40
C TYR A 51 3.13 -2.07 -5.42
N ILE A 52 2.52 -1.27 -4.56
CA ILE A 52 1.08 -1.06 -4.59
C ILE A 52 0.71 0.14 -5.47
N GLN A 53 -0.45 0.06 -6.08
CA GLN A 53 -1.08 1.09 -6.88
C GLN A 53 -2.51 1.29 -6.39
N PHE A 54 -2.98 2.54 -6.30
CA PHE A 54 -4.37 2.85 -5.94
C PHE A 54 -5.18 3.18 -7.20
N GLU A 55 -6.45 2.75 -7.23
CA GLU A 55 -7.46 3.17 -8.21
C GLU A 55 -6.93 3.24 -9.66
N ASN A 56 -6.33 2.14 -10.15
CA ASN A 56 -5.77 2.06 -11.51
C ASN A 56 -4.69 3.10 -11.84
N GLY A 57 -3.88 3.50 -10.85
CA GLY A 57 -2.76 4.43 -11.06
C GLY A 57 -3.13 5.88 -10.76
N ASN A 58 -4.16 6.09 -9.93
CA ASN A 58 -4.57 7.42 -9.52
C ASN A 58 -3.48 8.07 -8.67
N LYS A 59 -2.77 9.01 -9.30
CA LYS A 59 -1.64 9.74 -8.70
C LYS A 59 -2.05 10.54 -7.47
N GLU A 60 -3.22 11.20 -7.48
CA GLU A 60 -3.66 12.05 -6.36
C GLU A 60 -3.90 11.23 -5.09
N ILE A 61 -4.45 10.03 -5.21
CA ILE A 61 -4.68 9.13 -4.07
C ILE A 61 -3.35 8.59 -3.55
N TYR A 62 -2.43 8.24 -4.46
CA TYR A 62 -1.10 7.79 -4.08
C TYR A 62 -0.30 8.90 -3.36
N GLU A 63 -0.38 10.15 -3.80
CA GLU A 63 0.25 11.29 -3.13
C GLU A 63 -0.30 11.49 -1.71
N LYS A 64 -1.63 11.48 -1.55
CA LYS A 64 -2.28 11.52 -0.23
C LYS A 64 -1.84 10.36 0.67
N TYR A 65 -1.67 9.17 0.09
CA TYR A 65 -1.16 8.01 0.82
C TYR A 65 0.29 8.21 1.27
N VAL A 66 1.15 8.77 0.42
CA VAL A 66 2.54 9.10 0.77
C VAL A 66 2.61 10.16 1.88
N GLU A 67 1.77 11.20 1.82
CA GLU A 67 1.66 12.21 2.88
C GLU A 67 1.17 11.58 4.19
N TRP A 68 0.11 10.77 4.12
CA TRP A 68 -0.40 10.04 5.28
C TRP A 68 0.69 9.15 5.88
N LYS A 69 1.52 8.46 5.07
CA LYS A 69 2.57 7.58 5.59
C LYS A 69 3.59 8.28 6.49
N GLN A 70 3.85 9.56 6.26
CA GLN A 70 4.83 10.33 7.04
C GLN A 70 4.38 10.57 8.49
N THR A 71 3.07 10.54 8.76
CA THR A 71 2.52 10.93 10.07
C THR A 71 1.51 9.92 10.64
N GLY A 72 0.87 9.12 9.79
CA GLY A 72 -0.22 8.21 10.11
C GLY A 72 0.19 6.77 10.37
N VAL A 73 1.45 6.39 10.09
CA VAL A 73 1.96 5.06 10.42
C VAL A 73 2.54 5.07 11.83
N SER A 74 2.00 4.22 12.69
CA SER A 74 2.48 4.05 14.06
C SER A 74 3.39 2.83 14.21
N MET A 75 4.17 2.80 15.30
CA MET A 75 5.06 1.68 15.62
C MET A 75 4.30 0.33 15.68
N SER A 76 3.08 0.32 16.22
CA SER A 76 2.23 -0.88 16.27
C SER A 76 1.81 -1.38 14.89
N MET A 77 1.74 -0.50 13.89
CA MET A 77 1.48 -0.91 12.50
C MET A 77 2.70 -1.56 11.84
N TYR A 78 3.92 -1.32 12.35
CA TYR A 78 5.13 -2.01 11.90
C TYR A 78 5.33 -3.36 12.57
N TYR A 79 5.16 -3.42 13.90
CA TYR A 79 5.56 -4.58 14.72
C TYR A 79 4.38 -5.37 15.30
N GLY A 80 3.14 -4.93 15.09
CA GLY A 80 1.95 -5.51 15.72
C GLY A 80 1.88 -5.21 17.23
N ASN A 81 1.09 -5.99 17.97
CA ASN A 81 1.09 -6.00 19.45
C ASN A 81 2.28 -6.79 20.05
N GLY A 82 3.33 -7.04 19.27
CA GLY A 82 4.53 -7.67 19.77
C GLY A 82 5.28 -6.70 20.68
N THR A 83 5.45 -7.05 21.95
CA THR A 83 6.44 -6.40 22.81
C THR A 83 7.80 -6.61 22.15
N VAL A 84 8.42 -5.52 21.69
CA VAL A 84 9.82 -5.56 21.27
C VAL A 84 10.60 -5.66 22.58
N ASP A 85 11.14 -6.86 22.87
CA ASP A 85 12.06 -7.12 23.97
C ASP A 85 13.34 -6.28 23.80
#